data_AF-C3KRX3-F1
#
_entry.id   AF-C3KRX3-F1
#
_cell.length_a   1.000
_cell.length_b   1.000
_cell.length_c   1.000
_cell.angle_alpha   90.00
_cell.angle_beta   90.00
_cell.angle_gamma   90.00
#
_symmetry.space_group_name_H-M   'P 1'
#
loop_
_entity.id
_entity.type
_entity.pdbx_description
1 polymer ?
#
loop_
_entity_poly.entity_id
_entity_poly.type
_entity_poly.pdbx_seq_one_letter_code
_entity_poly.pdbx_strand_id
1 'polypeptide(L)'
;MASALRTDPRCFRLLAVSDPVVIELREWSRIAEDLSAERNRLTNRMREQLWRYFPALLELENDLGAEWLLDLWDTVPTPDKAARIREATIAKLLKRHRIRRFDAPPVLDTLRAPAQGRRRNRRIRQRPRHHAHCLHPPRQPAAQTGASSARWPDRQPHRNRAGGAGAEEAA
;
A
#
# COMPACT_ATOMS: atom_id res chain seq x y z
N MET A 1 8.65 7.06 -31.98
CA MET A 1 9.71 6.37 -31.21
C MET A 1 10.57 5.43 -32.06
N ALA A 2 10.00 4.60 -32.95
CA ALA A 2 10.80 3.66 -33.76
C ALA A 2 11.85 4.31 -34.71
N SER A 3 11.62 5.53 -35.20
CA SER A 3 12.58 6.25 -36.06
C SER A 3 13.89 6.58 -35.34
N ALA A 4 13.81 7.04 -34.09
CA ALA A 4 14.97 7.44 -33.29
C ALA A 4 15.93 6.27 -33.00
N LEU A 5 15.42 5.04 -32.88
CA LEU A 5 16.26 3.85 -32.69
C LEU A 5 17.11 3.52 -33.93
N ARG A 6 16.67 3.94 -35.13
CA ARG A 6 17.41 3.74 -36.38
C ARG A 6 18.40 4.87 -36.64
N THR A 7 18.03 6.11 -36.33
CA THR A 7 18.86 7.29 -36.62
C THR A 7 19.91 7.56 -35.55
N ASP A 8 19.62 7.26 -34.29
CA ASP A 8 20.47 7.68 -33.17
C ASP A 8 20.86 6.52 -32.23
N PRO A 9 21.44 5.41 -32.74
CA PRO A 9 21.76 4.23 -31.93
C PRO A 9 22.74 4.54 -30.78
N ARG A 10 23.61 5.53 -30.96
CA ARG A 10 24.55 6.02 -29.92
C ARG A 10 23.87 6.65 -28.70
N CYS A 11 22.64 7.11 -28.85
CA CYS A 11 21.86 7.71 -27.77
C CYS A 11 21.15 6.66 -26.91
N PHE A 12 21.21 5.39 -27.31
CA PHE A 12 20.57 4.28 -26.61
C PHE A 12 21.61 3.27 -26.14
N ARG A 13 21.42 2.79 -24.91
CA ARG A 13 22.18 1.65 -24.38
C ARG A 13 21.52 0.36 -24.82
N LEU A 14 22.30 -0.57 -25.38
CA LEU A 14 21.82 -1.91 -25.71
C LEU A 14 21.35 -2.64 -24.44
N LEU A 15 20.12 -3.14 -24.46
CA LEU A 15 19.58 -3.96 -23.41
C LEU A 15 20.10 -5.39 -23.61
N ALA A 16 21.06 -5.81 -22.78
CA ALA A 16 21.45 -7.22 -22.72
C ALA A 16 20.37 -8.01 -21.98
N VAL A 17 20.09 -9.23 -22.43
CA VAL A 17 19.26 -10.18 -21.68
C VAL A 17 19.94 -10.40 -20.33
N SER A 18 19.17 -10.26 -19.25
CA SER A 18 19.67 -10.50 -17.89
C SER A 18 20.09 -11.96 -17.74
N ASP A 19 21.02 -12.23 -16.82
CA ASP A 19 21.39 -13.60 -16.49
C ASP A 19 20.14 -14.46 -16.20
N PRO A 20 20.01 -15.68 -16.76
CA PRO A 20 18.84 -16.54 -16.56
C PRO A 20 18.46 -16.73 -15.09
N VAL A 21 19.44 -16.83 -14.19
CA VAL A 21 19.21 -16.98 -12.74
C VAL A 21 18.51 -15.75 -12.17
N VAL A 22 18.87 -14.55 -12.66
CA VAL A 22 18.23 -13.29 -12.24
C VAL A 22 16.80 -13.21 -12.77
N ILE A 23 16.52 -13.75 -13.95
CA ILE A 23 15.15 -13.82 -14.49
C ILE A 23 14.31 -14.75 -13.63
N GLU A 24 14.79 -15.96 -13.35
CA GLU A 24 14.09 -16.94 -12.50
C GLU A 24 13.78 -16.36 -11.11
N LEU A 25 14.78 -15.76 -10.45
CA LEU A 25 14.59 -15.15 -9.13
C LEU A 25 13.52 -14.04 -9.14
N ARG A 26 13.45 -13.25 -10.21
CA ARG A 26 12.40 -12.22 -10.36
C ARG A 26 11.02 -12.83 -10.48
N GLU A 27 10.87 -13.94 -11.19
CA GLU A 27 9.57 -14.61 -11.28
C GLU A 27 9.15 -15.19 -9.92
N TRP A 28 10.08 -15.76 -9.15
CA TRP A 28 9.80 -16.16 -7.77
C TRP A 28 9.39 -14.98 -6.88
N SER A 29 10.07 -13.84 -6.99
CA SER A 29 9.69 -12.62 -6.27
C SER A 29 8.29 -12.15 -6.65
N ARG A 30 7.96 -12.14 -7.94
CA ARG A 30 6.62 -11.76 -8.43
C ARG A 30 5.53 -12.67 -7.87
N ILE A 31 5.74 -13.98 -7.91
CA ILE A 31 4.79 -14.95 -7.35
C ILE A 31 4.59 -14.70 -5.85
N ALA A 32 5.67 -14.46 -5.10
CA ALA A 32 5.58 -14.16 -3.67
C ALA A 32 4.82 -12.85 -3.40
N GLU A 33 5.03 -11.81 -4.20
CA GLU A 33 4.31 -10.54 -4.12
C GLU A 33 2.81 -10.71 -4.43
N ASP A 34 2.47 -11.46 -5.49
CA ASP A 34 1.09 -11.73 -5.88
C ASP A 34 0.34 -12.51 -4.79
N LEU A 35 0.96 -13.56 -4.24
CA LEU A 35 0.38 -14.33 -3.14
C LEU A 35 0.22 -13.48 -1.87
N SER A 36 1.17 -12.60 -1.58
CA SER A 36 1.08 -11.67 -0.45
C SER A 36 -0.08 -10.69 -0.63
N ALA A 37 -0.26 -10.16 -1.84
CA ALA A 37 -1.39 -9.28 -2.17
C ALA A 37 -2.73 -10.02 -2.03
N GLU A 38 -2.80 -11.26 -2.49
CA GLU A 38 -4.02 -12.06 -2.41
C GLU A 38 -4.37 -12.43 -0.95
N ARG A 39 -3.37 -12.84 -0.16
CA ARG A 39 -3.51 -13.06 1.29
C ARG A 39 -4.09 -11.83 1.98
N ASN A 40 -3.62 -10.63 1.63
CA ASN A 40 -4.13 -9.38 2.19
C ASN A 40 -5.59 -9.12 1.78
N ARG A 41 -5.96 -9.34 0.52
CA ARG A 41 -7.34 -9.18 0.04
C ARG A 41 -8.29 -10.14 0.76
N LEU A 42 -7.94 -11.41 0.87
CA LEU A 42 -8.74 -12.43 1.57
C LEU A 42 -8.89 -12.11 3.06
N THR A 43 -7.80 -11.70 3.71
CA THR A 43 -7.80 -11.30 5.12
C THR A 43 -8.73 -10.10 5.35
N ASN A 44 -8.70 -9.10 4.46
CA ASN A 44 -9.58 -7.94 4.55
C ASN A 44 -11.05 -8.33 4.37
N ARG A 45 -11.35 -9.17 3.37
CA ARG A 45 -12.72 -9.67 3.15
C ARG A 45 -13.23 -10.46 4.35
N MET A 46 -12.41 -11.33 4.93
CA MET A 46 -12.72 -12.08 6.15
C MET A 46 -13.00 -11.14 7.32
N ARG A 47 -12.17 -10.12 7.53
CA ARG A 47 -12.35 -9.10 8.58
C ARG A 47 -13.72 -8.43 8.47
N GLU A 48 -14.12 -8.03 7.26
CA GLU A 48 -15.41 -7.39 7.03
C GLU A 48 -16.60 -8.31 7.37
N GLN A 49 -16.50 -9.62 7.08
CA GLN A 49 -17.54 -10.59 7.45
C GLN A 49 -17.59 -10.80 8.96
N LEU A 50 -16.44 -11.01 9.60
CA LEU A 50 -16.34 -11.18 11.05
C LEU A 50 -16.87 -9.96 11.81
N TRP A 51 -16.62 -8.75 11.29
CA TRP A 51 -17.12 -7.53 11.91
C TRP A 51 -18.66 -7.49 12.00
N ARG A 52 -19.35 -8.07 11.00
CA ARG A 52 -20.82 -8.11 10.97
C ARG A 52 -21.41 -9.23 11.82
N TYR A 53 -20.72 -10.37 11.88
CA TYR A 53 -21.27 -11.60 12.45
C TYR A 53 -20.71 -11.93 13.84
N PHE A 54 -19.40 -11.85 14.02
CA PHE A 54 -18.71 -12.29 15.23
C PHE A 54 -17.57 -11.33 15.62
N PRO A 55 -17.89 -10.10 16.05
CA PRO A 55 -16.88 -9.06 16.26
C PRO A 55 -15.95 -9.34 17.44
N ALA A 56 -16.37 -10.14 18.43
CA ALA A 56 -15.55 -10.51 19.59
C ALA A 56 -14.23 -11.20 19.20
N LEU A 57 -14.23 -11.95 18.09
CA LEU A 57 -13.02 -12.62 17.59
C LEU A 57 -11.94 -11.62 17.14
N LEU A 58 -12.35 -10.42 16.68
CA LEU A 58 -11.45 -9.37 16.21
C LEU A 58 -10.69 -8.65 17.34
N GLU A 59 -11.14 -8.80 18.60
CA GLU A 59 -10.48 -8.20 19.77
C GLU A 59 -9.25 -9.01 20.22
N LEU A 60 -9.16 -10.27 19.81
CA LEU A 60 -8.08 -11.18 20.22
C LEU A 60 -6.80 -10.99 19.39
N GLU A 61 -6.91 -10.70 18.11
CA GLU A 61 -5.76 -10.66 17.21
C GLU A 61 -5.99 -9.70 16.04
N ASN A 62 -4.95 -8.96 15.67
CA ASN A 62 -5.00 -8.09 14.50
C ASN A 62 -4.59 -8.81 13.21
N ASP A 63 -3.68 -9.79 13.28
CA ASP A 63 -3.35 -10.63 12.13
C ASP A 63 -4.33 -11.81 11.99
N LEU A 64 -5.36 -11.64 11.16
CA LEU A 64 -6.35 -12.70 10.93
C LEU A 64 -5.80 -13.89 10.12
N GLY A 65 -4.61 -13.76 9.54
CA GLY A 65 -3.90 -14.88 8.91
C GLY A 65 -3.05 -15.70 9.89
N ALA A 66 -3.10 -15.40 11.20
CA ALA A 66 -2.38 -16.17 12.18
C ALA A 66 -3.01 -17.57 12.33
N GLU A 67 -2.20 -18.62 12.12
CA GLU A 67 -2.63 -20.03 12.16
C GLU A 67 -3.47 -20.39 13.39
N TRP A 68 -3.07 -19.89 14.56
CA TRP A 68 -3.81 -20.17 15.80
C TRP A 68 -5.20 -19.56 15.84
N LEU A 69 -5.40 -18.39 15.20
CA LEU A 69 -6.68 -17.73 15.14
C LEU A 69 -7.60 -18.45 14.15
N LEU A 70 -7.04 -18.93 13.04
CA LEU A 70 -7.76 -19.76 12.06
C LEU A 70 -8.22 -21.07 12.70
N ASP A 71 -7.33 -21.76 13.43
CA ASP A 71 -7.69 -22.97 14.19
C ASP A 71 -8.73 -22.70 15.29
N LEU A 72 -8.65 -21.54 15.94
CA LEU A 72 -9.65 -21.10 16.92
C LEU A 72 -11.00 -20.89 16.23
N TRP A 73 -11.01 -20.25 15.06
CA TRP A 73 -12.22 -19.98 14.30
C TRP A 73 -12.87 -21.26 13.75
N ASP A 74 -12.07 -22.22 13.29
CA ASP A 74 -12.57 -23.55 12.91
C ASP A 74 -13.21 -24.28 14.11
N THR A 75 -12.56 -24.18 15.28
CA THR A 75 -13.09 -24.73 16.54
C THR A 75 -14.35 -23.99 16.98
N VAL A 76 -14.41 -22.67 16.81
CA VAL A 76 -15.47 -21.77 17.30
C VAL A 76 -15.90 -20.79 16.20
N PRO A 77 -16.72 -21.24 15.21
CA PRO A 77 -17.10 -20.39 14.09
C PRO A 77 -18.22 -19.42 14.43
N THR A 78 -19.01 -19.70 15.47
CA THR A 78 -20.21 -18.92 15.84
C THR A 78 -20.15 -18.47 17.31
N PRO A 79 -20.76 -17.32 17.64
CA PRO A 79 -20.87 -16.85 19.03
C PRO A 79 -21.63 -17.84 19.91
N ASP A 80 -22.62 -18.55 19.37
CA ASP A 80 -23.36 -19.59 20.10
C ASP A 80 -22.47 -20.76 20.49
N LYS A 81 -21.53 -21.16 19.60
CA LYS A 81 -20.55 -22.21 19.92
C LYS A 81 -19.53 -21.69 20.94
N ALA A 82 -19.17 -20.41 20.88
CA ALA A 82 -18.29 -19.77 21.86
C ALA A 82 -18.89 -19.76 23.28
N ALA A 83 -20.20 -19.60 23.40
CA ALA A 83 -20.90 -19.70 24.68
C ALA A 83 -20.81 -21.11 25.30
N ARG A 84 -20.75 -22.16 24.47
CA ARG A 84 -20.85 -23.57 24.89
C ARG A 84 -19.50 -24.27 25.07
N ILE A 85 -18.43 -23.73 24.48
CA ILE A 85 -17.13 -24.40 24.50
C ILE A 85 -16.51 -24.41 25.90
N ARG A 86 -15.79 -25.49 26.22
CA ARG A 86 -15.05 -25.66 27.46
C ARG A 86 -13.70 -24.93 27.40
N GLU A 87 -13.29 -24.35 28.51
CA GLU A 87 -11.99 -23.69 28.68
C GLU A 87 -10.83 -24.60 28.33
N ALA A 88 -10.87 -25.87 28.75
CA ALA A 88 -9.83 -26.85 28.47
C ALA A 88 -9.52 -26.99 26.96
N THR A 89 -10.53 -26.83 26.09
CA THR A 89 -10.34 -26.89 24.64
C THR A 89 -9.54 -25.68 24.15
N ILE A 90 -9.86 -24.49 24.65
CA ILE A 90 -9.11 -23.25 24.34
C ILE A 90 -7.69 -23.33 24.89
N ALA A 91 -7.51 -23.78 26.13
CA ALA A 91 -6.20 -23.96 26.74
C ALA A 91 -5.31 -24.93 25.93
N LYS A 92 -5.89 -26.05 25.46
CA LYS A 92 -5.18 -27.02 24.60
C LYS A 92 -4.77 -26.39 23.27
N LEU A 93 -5.64 -25.58 22.66
CA LEU A 93 -5.35 -24.86 21.43
C LEU A 93 -4.20 -23.87 21.64
N LEU A 94 -4.29 -22.99 22.64
CA LEU A 94 -3.24 -22.01 22.95
C LEU A 94 -1.89 -22.69 23.21
N LYS A 95 -1.90 -23.82 23.93
CA LYS A 95 -0.70 -24.64 24.17
C LYS A 95 -0.12 -25.23 22.89
N ARG A 96 -0.96 -25.75 21.98
CA ARG A 96 -0.54 -26.31 20.68
C ARG A 96 0.20 -25.27 19.83
N HIS A 97 -0.31 -24.05 19.79
CA HIS A 97 0.32 -22.94 19.05
C HIS A 97 1.39 -22.19 19.86
N ARG A 98 1.72 -22.65 21.07
CA ARG A 98 2.76 -22.08 21.96
C ARG A 98 2.53 -20.60 22.30
N ILE A 99 1.27 -20.21 22.48
CA ILE A 99 0.90 -18.82 22.78
C ILE A 99 1.00 -18.58 24.27
N ARG A 100 1.79 -17.57 24.66
CA ARG A 100 2.01 -17.20 26.08
C ARG A 100 1.34 -15.90 26.50
N ARG A 101 0.93 -15.07 25.54
CA ARG A 101 0.30 -13.76 25.79
C ARG A 101 -1.19 -13.86 26.15
N PHE A 102 -1.79 -15.02 25.95
CA PHE A 102 -3.21 -15.27 26.17
C PHE A 102 -3.38 -16.46 27.10
N ASP A 103 -4.27 -16.31 28.06
CA ASP A 103 -4.78 -17.38 28.90
C ASP A 103 -6.20 -17.76 28.43
N ALA A 104 -6.61 -18.99 28.70
CA ALA A 104 -7.89 -19.51 28.24
C ALA A 104 -9.12 -18.78 28.82
N PRO A 105 -9.18 -18.43 30.12
CA PRO A 105 -10.35 -17.71 30.66
C PRO A 105 -10.54 -16.32 30.03
N PRO A 106 -9.53 -15.43 29.96
CA PRO A 106 -9.69 -14.13 29.29
C PRO A 106 -10.12 -14.23 27.83
N VAL A 107 -9.61 -15.24 27.11
CA VAL A 107 -10.02 -15.50 25.71
C VAL A 107 -11.49 -15.89 25.66
N LEU A 108 -11.96 -16.78 26.52
CA LEU A 108 -13.37 -17.16 26.57
C LEU A 108 -14.28 -16.00 26.93
N ASP A 109 -13.90 -15.20 27.92
CA ASP A 109 -14.68 -14.02 28.32
C ASP A 109 -14.82 -13.04 27.16
N THR A 110 -13.73 -12.82 26.43
CA THR A 110 -13.75 -11.99 25.21
C THR A 110 -14.70 -12.57 24.16
N LEU A 111 -14.60 -13.86 23.87
CA LEU A 111 -15.43 -14.53 22.87
C LEU A 111 -16.93 -14.56 23.22
N ARG A 112 -17.25 -14.56 24.52
CA ARG A 112 -18.63 -14.57 25.03
C ARG A 112 -19.22 -13.18 25.21
N ALA A 113 -18.39 -12.14 25.11
CA ALA A 113 -18.87 -10.77 25.25
C ALA A 113 -19.96 -10.49 24.19
N PRO A 114 -21.08 -9.85 24.58
CA PRO A 114 -22.14 -9.53 23.64
C PRO A 114 -21.58 -8.64 22.53
N ALA A 115 -21.99 -8.91 21.29
CA ALA A 115 -21.60 -8.09 20.15
C ALA A 115 -21.98 -6.63 20.46
N GLN A 116 -20.97 -5.77 20.66
CA GLN A 116 -21.12 -4.35 21.02
C GLN A 116 -21.60 -3.52 19.80
N GLY A 117 -22.50 -4.11 19.02
CA GLY A 117 -23.00 -3.63 17.75
C GLY A 117 -23.77 -2.33 17.93
N ARG A 118 -23.09 -1.21 17.65
CA ARG A 118 -23.53 -0.05 16.85
C ARG A 118 -23.00 1.29 17.34
N ARG A 119 -22.58 1.46 18.61
CA ARG A 119 -22.30 2.81 19.15
C ARG A 119 -20.85 3.28 19.17
N ARG A 120 -19.83 2.40 19.24
CA ARG A 120 -18.43 2.86 19.44
C ARG A 120 -17.51 2.83 18.22
N ASN A 121 -17.85 2.12 17.15
CA ASN A 121 -16.88 1.82 16.07
C ASN A 121 -16.82 2.81 14.89
N ARG A 122 -17.41 4.01 14.99
CA ARG A 122 -17.26 5.06 13.96
C ARG A 122 -15.81 5.57 13.80
N ARG A 123 -14.92 5.25 14.76
CA ARG A 123 -13.50 5.65 14.74
C ARG A 123 -12.57 4.67 14.04
N ILE A 124 -13.01 3.45 13.72
CA ILE A 124 -12.17 2.44 13.06
C ILE A 124 -12.41 2.49 11.54
N ARG A 125 -12.27 3.67 10.93
CA ARG A 125 -11.74 3.71 9.57
C ARG A 125 -10.27 3.44 9.73
N GLN A 126 -9.86 2.18 9.61
CA GLN A 126 -8.45 1.82 9.64
C GLN A 126 -7.75 2.65 8.56
N ARG A 127 -7.00 3.68 8.98
CA ARG A 127 -5.93 4.23 8.15
C ARG A 127 -5.04 3.04 7.82
N PRO A 128 -4.75 2.76 6.55
CA PRO A 128 -3.77 1.73 6.24
C PRO A 128 -2.46 2.16 6.91
N ARG A 129 -2.06 1.43 7.96
CA ARG A 129 -0.66 1.47 8.39
C ARG A 129 0.06 0.74 7.28
N HIS A 130 0.51 1.49 6.28
CA HIS A 130 1.57 1.05 5.42
C HIS A 130 2.72 0.66 6.36
N HIS A 131 2.95 -0.63 6.56
CA HIS A 131 4.28 -1.10 6.86
C HIS A 131 5.08 -0.77 5.61
N ALA A 132 5.56 0.48 5.56
CA ALA A 132 6.59 0.89 4.65
C ALA A 132 7.82 0.10 5.05
N HIS A 133 7.93 -1.10 4.49
CA HIS A 133 9.23 -1.68 4.28
C HIS A 133 9.97 -0.65 3.43
N CYS A 134 11.03 -0.07 3.99
CA CYS A 134 11.85 0.95 3.35
C CYS A 134 12.49 0.38 2.07
N LEU A 135 11.75 0.41 0.95
CA LEU A 135 12.34 0.42 -0.37
C LEU A 135 12.96 1.81 -0.53
N HIS A 136 14.29 1.85 -0.57
CA HIS A 136 15.06 3.03 -0.94
C HIS A 136 14.45 3.69 -2.19
N PRO A 137 14.27 5.02 -2.22
CA PRO A 137 13.93 5.69 -3.46
C PRO A 137 15.08 5.49 -4.47
N PRO A 138 14.81 5.31 -5.78
CA PRO A 138 15.87 5.31 -6.76
C PRO A 138 16.57 6.67 -6.71
N ARG A 139 17.90 6.67 -6.52
CA ARG A 139 18.76 7.84 -6.70
C ARG A 139 18.48 8.42 -8.09
N GLN A 140 17.84 9.59 -8.15
CA GLN A 140 17.79 10.38 -9.38
C GLN A 140 19.23 10.76 -9.75
N PRO A 141 19.71 10.49 -10.97
CA PRO A 141 20.98 11.03 -11.39
C PRO A 141 20.85 12.56 -11.48
N ALA A 142 21.80 13.26 -10.83
CA ALA A 142 21.93 14.69 -10.93
C ALA A 142 22.05 15.10 -12.41
N ALA A 143 21.02 15.77 -12.94
CA ALA A 143 21.10 16.47 -14.21
C ALA A 143 21.96 17.72 -13.97
N GLN A 144 23.23 17.59 -14.31
CA GLN A 144 24.18 18.69 -14.39
C GLN A 144 23.91 19.44 -15.70
N THR A 145 23.50 20.69 -15.55
CA THR A 145 23.88 21.89 -16.32
C THR A 145 24.26 21.69 -17.80
N GLY A 146 23.42 22.22 -18.68
CA GLY A 146 23.77 22.51 -20.07
C GLY A 146 22.92 23.67 -20.58
N ALA A 147 23.56 24.82 -20.77
CA ALA A 147 22.98 26.06 -21.25
C ALA A 147 22.29 25.91 -22.62
N SER A 148 21.19 26.63 -22.85
CA SER A 148 21.06 27.62 -23.94
C SER A 148 19.58 27.96 -24.25
N SER A 149 19.29 29.26 -24.19
CA SER A 149 18.40 30.02 -25.07
C SER A 149 16.95 29.53 -25.33
N ALA A 150 16.00 30.09 -24.60
CA ALA A 150 14.67 30.50 -25.13
C ALA A 150 14.04 31.45 -24.11
N ARG A 151 14.24 32.77 -24.25
CA ARG A 151 13.30 33.70 -24.89
C ARG A 151 11.89 33.59 -24.29
N TRP A 152 11.69 34.23 -23.14
CA TRP A 152 10.38 34.66 -22.67
C TRP A 152 10.16 36.12 -23.11
N PRO A 153 9.08 36.46 -23.82
CA PRO A 153 8.69 37.84 -24.03
C PRO A 153 7.72 38.26 -22.92
N ASP A 154 7.99 39.35 -22.22
CA ASP A 154 7.04 40.46 -22.22
C ASP A 154 7.57 41.72 -21.52
N ARG A 155 7.27 42.83 -22.21
CA ARG A 155 7.04 44.21 -21.73
C ARG A 155 8.04 44.83 -20.75
N GLN A 156 8.64 45.93 -21.18
CA GLN A 156 8.05 47.25 -20.90
C GLN A 156 8.63 48.36 -21.80
N PRO A 157 7.88 49.47 -21.99
CA PRO A 157 8.14 50.50 -22.99
C PRO A 157 9.03 51.60 -22.41
N HIS A 158 9.82 52.31 -23.24
CA HIS A 158 10.11 53.73 -23.00
C HIS A 158 10.69 54.45 -24.24
N ARG A 159 10.01 55.57 -24.54
CA ARG A 159 10.48 56.88 -25.07
C ARG A 159 11.03 57.01 -26.50
N ASN A 160 10.24 57.77 -27.29
CA ASN A 160 10.57 59.02 -28.03
C ASN A 160 12.05 59.20 -28.44
N ARG A 161 12.38 59.52 -29.71
CA ARG A 161 12.16 60.84 -30.33
C ARG A 161 12.72 60.85 -31.76
N ALA A 162 12.04 61.62 -32.62
CA ALA A 162 12.57 62.57 -33.61
C ALA A 162 13.27 62.12 -34.91
N GLY A 163 12.80 62.77 -35.99
CA GLY A 163 13.42 62.96 -37.30
C GLY A 163 12.54 62.39 -38.41
N GLY A 164 11.81 63.14 -39.25
CA GLY A 164 11.86 64.55 -39.61
C GLY A 164 11.91 64.65 -41.14
N ALA A 165 10.80 65.08 -41.77
CA ALA A 165 10.67 65.61 -43.15
C ALA A 165 9.16 65.86 -43.37
N GLY A 166 8.65 66.99 -43.84
CA GLY A 166 9.20 68.28 -44.25
C GLY A 166 8.00 69.24 -44.26
N ALA A 167 8.28 70.52 -44.03
CA ALA A 167 7.33 71.63 -44.10
C ALA A 167 7.22 72.17 -45.53
N GLU A 168 6.10 72.85 -45.81
CA GLU A 168 5.76 73.84 -46.86
C GLU A 168 4.37 73.51 -47.44
N GLU A 169 3.41 74.41 -47.61
CA GLU A 169 3.36 75.87 -47.47
C GLU A 169 1.87 76.27 -47.43
N ALA A 170 1.60 77.45 -46.89
CA ALA A 170 0.29 78.08 -46.78
C ALA A 170 -0.12 78.78 -48.08
N ALA A 171 -1.41 78.73 -48.43
CA ALA A 171 -2.26 79.85 -48.90
C ALA A 171 -3.60 79.30 -49.43
#